data_AF-A0A9E3S2Y0-F1
#
_entry.id   AF-A0A9E3S2Y0-F1
#
_cell.length_a   1.000
_cell.length_b   1.000
_cell.length_c   1.000
_cell.angle_alpha   90.00
_cell.angle_beta   90.00
_cell.angle_gamma   90.00
#
_symmetry.space_group_name_H-M   'P 1'
#
loop_
_entity.id
_entity.type
_entity.pdbx_description
1 polymer ?
#
loop_
_entity_poly.entity_id
_entity_poly.type
_entity_poly.pdbx_seq_one_letter_code
_entity_poly.pdbx_strand_id
1 'polypeptide(L)'
;MDIDKTLQDEQRIMRMMRKTLTSIVRDTAPRDGNPSPLTEATVLGIKDCLVVISNREAELARLTGRTLEERPHFSDETPNSHAVKISSIPKKTH
;
A
#
# COMPACT_ATOMS: atom_id res chain seq x y z
N MET A 1 22.47 -12.31 -6.03
CA MET A 1 21.04 -12.09 -6.32
C MET A 1 20.71 -10.70 -5.80
N ASP A 2 20.17 -9.83 -6.65
CA ASP A 2 19.87 -8.45 -6.28
C ASP A 2 18.59 -8.44 -5.40
N ILE A 3 18.77 -8.13 -4.12
CA ILE A 3 17.70 -8.18 -3.11
C ILE A 3 16.65 -7.11 -3.43
N ASP A 4 17.07 -5.92 -3.85
CA ASP A 4 16.15 -4.81 -4.16
C ASP A 4 15.27 -5.15 -5.36
N LYS A 5 15.86 -5.74 -6.41
CA LYS A 5 15.10 -6.24 -7.56
C LYS A 5 14.06 -7.29 -7.15
N THR A 6 14.44 -8.20 -6.27
CA THR A 6 13.54 -9.26 -5.79
C THR A 6 12.35 -8.68 -5.02
N LEU A 7 12.59 -7.71 -4.14
CA LEU A 7 11.54 -7.03 -3.37
C LEU A 7 10.58 -6.22 -4.29
N GLN A 8 11.11 -5.58 -5.33
CA GLN A 8 10.29 -4.87 -6.32
C GLN A 8 9.42 -5.82 -7.15
N ASP A 9 9.98 -6.95 -7.59
CA ASP A 9 9.23 -7.97 -8.32
C ASP A 9 8.11 -8.56 -7.45
N GLU A 10 8.40 -8.85 -6.18
CA GLU A 10 7.39 -9.33 -5.22
C GLU A 10 6.29 -8.28 -4.98
N GLN A 11 6.65 -7.00 -4.83
CA GLN A 11 5.68 -5.93 -4.69
C GLN A 11 4.76 -5.82 -5.91
N ARG A 12 5.30 -6.03 -7.13
CA ARG A 12 4.51 -6.08 -8.35
C ARG A 12 3.55 -7.26 -8.35
N ILE A 13 4.00 -8.44 -7.94
CA ILE A 13 3.16 -9.65 -7.83
C ILE A 13 2.01 -9.41 -6.85
N MET A 14 2.30 -8.92 -5.64
CA MET A 14 1.28 -8.63 -4.62
C MET A 14 0.21 -7.65 -5.14
N ARG A 15 0.63 -6.57 -5.83
CA ARG A 15 -0.30 -5.61 -6.45
C ARG A 15 -1.18 -6.26 -7.51
N MET A 16 -0.63 -7.14 -8.34
CA MET A 16 -1.41 -7.86 -9.36
C MET A 16 -2.42 -8.80 -8.71
N MET A 17 -2.01 -9.56 -7.70
CA MET A 17 -2.89 -10.48 -6.95
C MET A 17 -4.07 -9.73 -6.31
N ARG A 18 -3.80 -8.62 -5.62
CA ARG A 18 -4.84 -7.77 -5.01
C ARG A 18 -5.82 -7.25 -6.07
N LYS A 19 -5.32 -6.72 -7.19
CA LYS A 19 -6.17 -6.20 -8.28
C LYS A 19 -7.08 -7.28 -8.85
N THR A 20 -6.55 -8.47 -9.12
CA THR A 20 -7.31 -9.59 -9.66
C THR A 20 -8.42 -10.02 -8.70
N LEU A 21 -8.10 -10.25 -7.42
CA LEU A 21 -9.09 -10.65 -6.42
C LEU A 21 -10.18 -9.60 -6.23
N THR A 22 -9.81 -8.32 -6.16
CA THR A 22 -10.80 -7.23 -6.03
C THR A 22 -11.68 -7.11 -7.28
N SER A 23 -11.16 -7.37 -8.48
CA SER A 23 -11.97 -7.43 -9.70
C SER A 23 -13.01 -8.54 -9.62
N ILE A 24 -12.59 -9.74 -9.20
CA ILE A 24 -13.50 -10.88 -9.02
C ILE A 24 -14.59 -10.54 -8.00
N VAL A 25 -14.23 -9.95 -6.85
CA VAL A 25 -15.20 -9.52 -5.83
C VAL A 25 -16.19 -8.51 -6.39
N ARG A 26 -15.74 -7.57 -7.21
CA ARG A 26 -16.62 -6.58 -7.86
C ARG A 26 -17.58 -7.23 -8.86
N ASP A 27 -17.10 -8.17 -9.65
CA ASP A 27 -17.89 -8.84 -10.68
C ASP A 27 -18.93 -9.79 -10.08
N THR A 28 -18.61 -10.38 -8.93
CA THR A 28 -19.44 -11.36 -8.21
C THR A 28 -20.24 -10.76 -7.06
N ALA A 29 -20.12 -9.45 -6.81
CA ALA A 29 -20.87 -8.78 -5.76
C ALA A 29 -22.39 -8.97 -5.98
N PRO A 30 -23.17 -9.28 -4.92
CA PRO A 30 -24.62 -9.35 -5.02
C PRO A 30 -25.19 -8.06 -5.60
N ARG A 31 -26.14 -8.19 -6.53
CA ARG A 31 -26.91 -7.08 -7.11
C ARG A 31 -28.38 -7.25 -6.76
N ASP A 32 -29.17 -6.20 -6.92
CA ASP A 32 -30.61 -6.26 -6.62
C ASP A 32 -31.28 -7.41 -7.36
N GLY A 33 -31.88 -8.33 -6.59
CA GLY A 33 -32.52 -9.55 -7.11
C GLY A 33 -31.58 -10.65 -7.61
N ASN A 34 -30.25 -10.46 -7.56
CA ASN A 34 -29.25 -11.43 -7.99
C ASN A 34 -28.21 -11.68 -6.89
N PRO A 35 -28.29 -12.80 -6.15
CA PRO A 35 -27.29 -13.13 -5.15
C PRO A 35 -25.92 -13.36 -5.79
N SER A 36 -24.86 -13.26 -4.98
CA SER A 36 -23.51 -13.61 -5.41
C SER A 36 -23.46 -15.05 -5.94
N PRO A 37 -22.77 -15.32 -7.06
CA PRO A 37 -22.56 -16.68 -7.56
C PRO A 37 -21.53 -17.47 -6.72
N LEU A 38 -20.78 -16.79 -5.84
CA LEU A 38 -19.82 -17.40 -4.94
C LEU A 38 -20.48 -17.84 -3.64
N THR A 39 -20.02 -18.98 -3.10
CA THR A 39 -20.40 -19.42 -1.76
C THR A 39 -19.82 -18.49 -0.69
N GLU A 40 -20.44 -18.47 0.49
CA GLU A 40 -19.95 -17.70 1.63
C GLU A 40 -18.51 -18.10 2.02
N ALA A 41 -18.21 -19.41 2.00
CA ALA A 41 -16.87 -19.92 2.27
C ALA A 41 -15.83 -19.38 1.26
N THR A 42 -16.18 -19.30 -0.02
CA THR A 42 -15.31 -18.70 -1.04
C THR A 42 -15.09 -17.21 -0.80
N VAL A 43 -16.14 -16.47 -0.45
CA VAL A 43 -16.05 -15.04 -0.12
C VAL A 43 -15.14 -14.82 1.08
N LEU A 44 -15.26 -15.65 2.13
CA LEU A 44 -14.40 -15.60 3.30
C LEU A 44 -12.94 -15.88 2.94
N GLY A 45 -12.68 -16.93 2.16
CA GLY A 45 -11.32 -17.24 1.69
C GLY A 45 -10.69 -16.10 0.87
N ILE A 46 -11.46 -15.39 0.05
CA ILE A 46 -10.96 -14.21 -0.67
C ILE A 46 -10.60 -13.09 0.31
N LYS A 47 -11.42 -12.83 1.34
CA LYS A 47 -11.11 -11.83 2.38
C LYS A 47 -9.83 -12.18 3.12
N ASP A 48 -9.66 -13.43 3.53
CA ASP A 48 -8.46 -13.89 4.24
C ASP A 48 -7.20 -13.71 3.38
N CYS A 49 -7.27 -14.05 2.09
CA CYS A 49 -6.19 -13.80 1.14
C CYS A 49 -5.86 -12.31 1.01
N LEU A 50 -6.86 -11.43 0.93
CA LEU A 50 -6.66 -9.98 0.85
C LEU A 50 -5.99 -9.41 2.12
N VAL A 51 -6.28 -9.98 3.30
CA VAL A 51 -5.60 -9.62 4.56
C VAL A 51 -4.12 -10.00 4.49
N VAL A 52 -3.81 -11.24 4.07
CA VAL A 52 -2.41 -11.70 3.93
C VAL A 52 -1.64 -10.86 2.93
N ILE A 53 -2.24 -10.55 1.77
CA ILE A 53 -1.63 -9.68 0.76
C ILE A 53 -1.34 -8.29 1.34
N SER A 54 -2.30 -7.71 2.06
CA SER A 54 -2.16 -6.36 2.63
C SER A 54 -1.02 -6.31 3.67
N ASN A 55 -0.91 -7.32 4.53
CA ASN A 55 0.18 -7.44 5.49
C ASN A 55 1.54 -7.52 4.78
N ARG A 56 1.64 -8.31 3.71
CA ARG A 56 2.87 -8.44 2.94
C ARG A 56 3.22 -7.17 2.16
N GLU A 57 2.23 -6.50 1.57
CA GLU A 57 2.42 -5.20 0.91
C GLU A 57 2.98 -4.14 1.89
N ALA A 58 2.50 -4.12 3.14
CA ALA A 58 3.01 -3.23 4.18
C ALA A 58 4.46 -3.55 4.58
N GLU A 59 4.81 -4.83 4.71
CA GLU A 59 6.18 -5.26 4.98
C GLU A 59 7.13 -4.86 3.85
N LEU A 60 6.75 -5.11 2.59
CA LEU A 60 7.53 -4.74 1.41
C LEU A 60 7.73 -3.21 1.30
N ALA A 61 6.72 -2.41 1.65
CA ALA A 61 6.86 -0.96 1.70
C ALA A 61 7.95 -0.55 2.70
N ARG A 62 7.93 -1.12 3.91
CA ARG A 62 8.94 -0.86 4.94
C ARG A 62 10.35 -1.27 4.51
N LEU A 63 10.48 -2.42 3.84
CA LEU A 63 11.78 -2.92 3.34
C LEU A 63 12.35 -2.08 2.20
N THR A 64 11.49 -1.53 1.34
CA THR A 64 11.90 -0.70 0.18
C THR A 64 12.06 0.78 0.54
N GLY A 65 11.94 1.15 1.81
CA GLY A 65 12.07 2.53 2.27
C GLY A 65 10.93 3.45 1.84
N ARG A 66 9.86 2.90 1.24
CA ARG A 66 8.65 3.67 0.91
C ARG A 66 7.76 3.74 2.13
N THR A 67 7.45 4.94 2.58
CA THR A 67 6.48 5.11 3.67
C THR A 67 5.07 4.96 3.10
N LEU A 68 4.15 4.36 3.88
CA LEU A 68 2.72 4.31 3.52
C LEU A 68 2.07 5.71 3.45
N GLU A 69 2.81 6.76 3.80
CA GLU A 69 2.35 8.14 3.89
C GLU A 69 2.75 9.01 2.68
N GLU A 70 3.24 8.41 1.58
CA GLU A 70 3.42 9.12 0.31
C GLU A 70 2.06 9.59 -0.22
N ARG A 71 1.63 10.77 0.23
CA ARG A 71 0.44 11.45 -0.29
C ARG A 71 0.74 11.90 -1.72
N PRO A 72 -0.21 11.75 -2.66
CA PRO A 72 -0.08 12.37 -3.97
C PRO A 72 0.09 13.88 -3.79
N HIS A 73 1.15 14.41 -4.39
CA HIS A 73 1.40 15.85 -4.45
C HIS A 73 1.24 16.33 -5.88
N PHE A 74 0.78 17.56 -6.05
CA PHE A 74 0.77 18.19 -7.38
C PHE A 74 2.21 18.52 -7.80
N SER A 75 2.51 18.44 -9.10
CA SER A 75 3.85 18.70 -9.64
C SER A 75 4.35 20.13 -9.39
N ASP A 76 3.42 21.06 -9.21
CA ASP A 76 3.60 22.48 -8.94
C ASP A 76 3.40 22.85 -7.46
N GLU A 77 3.17 21.86 -6.59
CA GLU A 77 2.98 22.08 -5.16
C GLU A 77 4.28 22.55 -4.49
N THR A 78 4.23 23.72 -3.84
CA THR A 78 5.37 24.25 -3.08
C THR A 78 5.50 23.53 -1.73
N PRO A 79 6.68 23.01 -1.34
CA PRO A 79 6.85 22.32 -0.06
C PRO A 79 6.53 23.23 1.13
N ASN A 80 5.67 22.76 2.05
CA ASN A 80 5.31 23.50 3.27
C ASN A 80 6.48 23.65 4.27
N SER A 81 7.59 22.94 4.07
CA SER A 81 8.79 23.08 4.90
C SER A 81 10.04 23.07 4.03
N HIS A 82 10.98 23.96 4.37
CA HIS A 82 12.32 23.95 3.82
C HIS A 82 13.32 23.82 4.98
N ALA A 83 14.27 22.91 4.84
CA ALA A 83 15.30 22.71 5.86
C ALA A 83 16.23 23.94 5.89
N VAL A 84 16.24 24.66 7.02
CA VAL A 84 17.15 25.77 7.25
C VAL A 84 18.42 25.24 7.91
N LYS A 85 19.60 25.54 7.34
CA LYS A 85 20.88 25.21 7.95
C LYS A 85 21.12 26.13 9.15
N ILE A 86 20.99 25.60 10.36
CA ILE A 86 21.36 26.33 11.59
C ILE A 86 22.87 26.21 11.77
N SER A 87 23.57 27.35 11.72
CA SER A 87 25.04 27.43 11.83
C SER A 87 25.54 27.30 13.27
N SER A 88 24.73 27.63 14.27
CA SER A 88 25.00 27.31 15.68
C SER A 88 23.75 27.48 16.54
N ILE A 89 23.67 26.74 17.66
CA ILE A 89 22.61 26.88 18.66
C ILE A 89 23.18 27.72 19.81
N PRO A 90 22.64 28.93 20.08
CA PRO A 90 23.14 29.76 21.18
C PRO A 90 22.81 29.13 22.53
N LYS A 91 23.82 28.99 23.41
CA LYS A 91 23.64 28.58 24.81
C LYS A 91 22.94 29.70 25.58
N LYS A 92 21.78 29.41 26.18
CA LYS A 92 21.10 30.34 27.10
C LYS A 92 22.04 30.72 28.25
N THR A 93 22.25 32.01 28.45
CA THR A 93 22.91 32.56 29.63
C THR A 93 21.85 32.73 30.73
N HIS A 94 22.14 32.21 31.92
CA HIS A 94 21.27 32.27 33.10
C HIS A 94 21.15 33.68 33.65
#